data_AF-A0A6A6J7C9-F1
#
_entry.id   AF-A0A6A6J7C9-F1
#
_cell.length_a   1.000
_cell.length_b   1.000
_cell.length_c   1.000
_cell.angle_alpha   90.00
_cell.angle_beta   90.00
_cell.angle_gamma   90.00
#
_symmetry.space_group_name_H-M   'P 1'
#
loop_
_entity.id
_entity.type
_entity.pdbx_description
1 polymer ?
#
loop_
_entity_poly.entity_id
_entity_poly.type
_entity_poly.pdbx_seq_one_letter_code
_entity_poly.pdbx_strand_id
1 'polypeptide(L)'
;MTATLLFCIAEDAKPFIHRILAEDRVYLVQSHNLPKDKSGFKTDLKEGEDFETEFIGTSLQNCQKWTLEKQFQVNFIQQNFPAIADERTSRDGTILMQCYKKDLGEDGELEFPPYGILPKERDTWYDFRIDPKGSFRLTAALFATEPDVIYPTDFGRKEELTDEYGVFNIIAANRAVGRDTYSAFECLYLQRHEDTGIWER
;
A
#
# COMPACT_ATOMS: atom_id res chain seq x y z
N MET A 1 -7.67 14.22 -4.59
CA MET A 1 -6.56 13.46 -3.98
C MET A 1 -7.18 12.25 -3.30
N THR A 2 -6.69 11.06 -3.62
CA THR A 2 -7.20 9.76 -3.14
C THR A 2 -6.44 9.28 -1.89
N ALA A 3 -7.03 8.34 -1.15
CA ALA A 3 -6.40 7.70 0.00
C ALA A 3 -6.63 6.18 0.00
N THR A 4 -5.71 5.44 0.61
CA THR A 4 -5.77 3.98 0.76
C THR A 4 -6.78 3.60 1.82
N LEU A 5 -7.62 2.59 1.54
CA LEU A 5 -8.52 2.02 2.53
C LEU A 5 -7.73 1.14 3.50
N LEU A 6 -7.93 1.30 4.81
CA LEU A 6 -7.39 0.44 5.85
C LEU A 6 -8.51 -0.37 6.48
N PHE A 7 -8.42 -1.68 6.37
CA PHE A 7 -9.29 -2.62 7.08
C PHE A 7 -8.57 -3.12 8.32
N CYS A 8 -9.19 -3.00 9.49
CA CYS A 8 -8.75 -3.71 10.69
C CYS A 8 -9.60 -4.97 10.81
N ILE A 9 -8.98 -6.14 10.67
CA ILE A 9 -9.67 -7.43 10.68
C ILE A 9 -9.37 -8.26 11.93
N ALA A 10 -8.37 -7.87 12.72
CA ALA A 10 -8.03 -8.53 13.97
C ALA A 10 -8.24 -7.58 15.17
N GLU A 11 -8.87 -8.07 16.22
CA GLU A 11 -9.13 -7.27 17.44
C GLU A 11 -7.81 -6.82 18.09
N ASP A 12 -6.84 -7.73 18.16
CA ASP A 12 -5.51 -7.46 18.73
C ASP A 12 -4.72 -6.41 17.95
N ALA A 13 -5.10 -6.10 16.70
CA ALA A 13 -4.45 -5.08 15.89
C ALA A 13 -4.95 -3.65 16.21
N LYS A 14 -6.14 -3.50 16.84
CA LYS A 14 -6.74 -2.19 17.16
C LYS A 14 -5.77 -1.22 17.86
N PRO A 15 -4.96 -1.63 18.86
CA PRO A 15 -4.02 -0.75 19.53
C PRO A 15 -2.98 -0.11 18.60
N PHE A 16 -2.72 -0.70 17.43
CA PHE A 16 -1.70 -0.22 16.48
C PHE A 16 -2.27 0.68 15.38
N ILE A 17 -3.60 0.75 15.22
CA ILE A 17 -4.24 1.48 14.12
C ILE A 17 -3.93 2.97 14.14
N HIS A 18 -3.80 3.58 15.32
CA HIS A 18 -3.40 4.99 15.45
C HIS A 18 -2.07 5.29 14.75
N ARG A 19 -1.10 4.36 14.78
CA ARG A 19 0.20 4.54 14.13
C ARG A 19 0.09 4.47 12.62
N ILE A 20 -0.79 3.60 12.11
CA ILE A 20 -1.02 3.45 10.68
C ILE A 20 -1.80 4.66 10.13
N LEU A 21 -2.74 5.21 10.91
CA LEU A 21 -3.49 6.41 10.54
C LEU A 21 -2.67 7.70 10.64
N ALA A 22 -1.63 7.72 11.47
CA ALA A 22 -0.68 8.83 11.50
C ALA A 22 0.07 9.00 10.16
N GLU A 23 0.04 7.98 9.29
CA GLU A 23 0.56 8.07 7.93
C GLU A 23 -0.38 8.85 7.02
N ASP A 24 0.21 9.67 6.13
CA ASP A 24 -0.57 10.50 5.23
C ASP A 24 -1.38 9.62 4.24
N ARG A 25 -2.69 9.88 4.17
CA ARG A 25 -3.64 9.31 3.18
C ARG A 25 -4.08 7.87 3.42
N VAL A 26 -4.52 7.58 4.65
CA VAL A 26 -5.21 6.33 4.98
C VAL A 26 -6.63 6.61 5.50
N TYR A 27 -7.60 5.81 5.06
CA TYR A 27 -8.99 5.86 5.53
C TYR A 27 -9.36 4.56 6.25
N LEU A 28 -9.63 4.63 7.55
CA LEU A 28 -10.10 3.48 8.32
C LEU A 28 -11.53 3.09 7.93
N VAL A 29 -11.70 1.86 7.44
CA VAL A 29 -13.02 1.33 7.07
C VAL A 29 -13.69 0.73 8.31
N GLN A 30 -14.81 1.32 8.71
CA GLN A 30 -15.54 0.95 9.92
C GLN A 30 -16.89 0.24 9.65
N SER A 31 -17.48 0.39 8.47
CA SER A 31 -18.79 -0.19 8.13
C SER A 31 -18.81 -0.68 6.68
N HIS A 32 -19.67 -1.66 6.39
CA HIS A 32 -19.93 -2.14 5.02
C HIS A 32 -20.54 -1.05 4.12
N ASN A 33 -21.11 -0.01 4.71
CA ASN A 33 -21.66 1.13 3.97
C ASN A 33 -20.55 2.12 3.58
N LEU A 34 -20.39 2.33 2.28
CA LEU A 34 -19.45 3.32 1.74
C LEU A 34 -19.95 4.75 2.05
N PRO A 35 -19.16 5.59 2.75
CA PRO A 35 -19.47 7.00 2.92
C PRO A 35 -19.57 7.75 1.59
N LYS A 36 -20.46 8.76 1.54
CA LYS A 36 -20.64 9.60 0.34
C LYS A 36 -19.47 10.55 0.10
N ASP A 37 -18.72 10.88 1.14
CA ASP A 37 -17.57 11.76 1.10
C ASP A 37 -16.50 11.32 2.12
N LYS A 38 -15.30 11.89 1.99
CA LYS A 38 -14.13 11.55 2.81
C LYS A 38 -14.30 11.79 4.32
N SER A 39 -15.22 12.67 4.74
CA SER A 39 -15.41 12.99 6.16
C SER A 39 -16.06 11.85 6.94
N GLY A 40 -16.68 10.89 6.25
CA GLY A 40 -17.22 9.68 6.87
C GLY A 40 -16.16 8.63 7.22
N PHE A 41 -14.89 8.86 6.91
CA PHE A 41 -13.79 7.99 7.32
C PHE A 41 -13.00 8.61 8.46
N LYS A 42 -12.60 7.77 9.43
CA LYS A 42 -11.56 8.16 10.38
C LYS A 42 -10.20 8.16 9.69
N THR A 43 -9.49 9.26 9.85
CA THR A 43 -8.14 9.53 9.31
C THR A 43 -7.09 9.72 10.41
N ASP A 44 -7.52 9.81 11.66
CA ASP A 44 -6.65 9.98 12.82
C ASP A 44 -7.31 9.29 14.03
N LEU A 45 -6.48 8.81 14.94
CA LEU A 45 -6.87 8.22 16.23
C LEU A 45 -5.75 8.53 17.23
N LYS A 46 -6.11 8.81 18.49
CA LYS A 46 -5.10 8.89 19.55
C LYS A 46 -4.66 7.49 19.98
N GLU A 47 -3.47 7.38 20.56
CA GLU A 47 -3.04 6.14 21.21
C GLU A 47 -4.03 5.77 22.32
N GLY A 48 -4.57 4.55 22.26
CA GLY A 48 -5.60 4.06 23.17
C GLY A 48 -7.02 4.59 22.90
N GLU A 49 -7.23 5.40 21.86
CA GLU A 49 -8.59 5.75 21.43
C GLU A 49 -9.28 4.51 20.85
N ASP A 50 -10.46 4.23 21.38
CA ASP A 50 -11.26 3.10 20.92
C ASP A 50 -11.98 3.41 19.60
N PHE A 51 -12.26 2.37 18.83
CA PHE A 51 -13.05 2.44 17.62
C PHE A 51 -13.72 1.10 17.31
N GLU A 52 -14.87 1.20 16.66
CA GLU A 52 -15.59 0.02 16.17
C GLU A 52 -15.39 -0.17 14.67
N THR A 53 -15.33 -1.43 14.25
CA THR A 53 -15.38 -1.79 12.83
C THR A 53 -16.12 -3.12 12.63
N GLU A 54 -16.97 -3.15 11.61
CA GLU A 54 -17.71 -4.35 11.19
C GLU A 54 -16.81 -5.41 10.49
N PHE A 55 -15.52 -5.12 10.33
CA PHE A 55 -14.57 -5.98 9.63
C PHE A 55 -13.73 -6.88 10.54
N ILE A 56 -13.86 -6.77 11.87
CA ILE A 56 -13.21 -7.72 12.79
C ILE A 56 -13.67 -9.15 12.49
N GLY A 57 -12.72 -10.08 12.35
CA GLY A 57 -12.95 -11.48 12.02
C GLY A 57 -13.29 -11.75 10.55
N THR A 58 -13.25 -10.73 9.68
CA THR A 58 -13.47 -10.96 8.24
C THR A 58 -12.25 -11.57 7.56
N SER A 59 -12.45 -12.22 6.42
CA SER A 59 -11.37 -12.75 5.59
C SER A 59 -10.76 -11.67 4.69
N LEU A 60 -9.52 -11.90 4.23
CA LEU A 60 -8.87 -11.06 3.22
C LEU A 60 -9.71 -10.97 1.95
N GLN A 61 -10.32 -12.07 1.52
CA GLN A 61 -11.17 -12.12 0.33
C GLN A 61 -12.40 -11.22 0.45
N ASN A 62 -12.95 -11.07 1.65
CA ASN A 62 -14.07 -10.14 1.88
C ASN A 62 -13.60 -8.68 1.77
N CYS A 63 -12.43 -8.32 2.31
CA CYS A 63 -11.84 -6.99 2.14
C CYS A 63 -11.55 -6.68 0.66
N GLN A 64 -10.98 -7.66 -0.06
CA GLN A 64 -10.70 -7.56 -1.49
C GLN A 64 -11.99 -7.34 -2.29
N LYS A 65 -13.01 -8.17 -2.07
CA LYS A 65 -14.32 -8.07 -2.71
C LYS A 65 -14.96 -6.71 -2.44
N TRP A 66 -15.00 -6.28 -1.18
CA TRP A 66 -15.55 -4.98 -0.81
C TRP A 66 -14.81 -3.85 -1.53
N THR A 67 -13.47 -3.90 -1.56
CA THR A 67 -12.66 -2.89 -2.26
C THR A 67 -13.02 -2.82 -3.73
N LEU A 68 -13.10 -3.95 -4.43
CA LEU A 68 -13.45 -3.99 -5.86
C LEU A 68 -14.87 -3.48 -6.14
N GLU A 69 -15.84 -3.81 -5.27
CA GLU A 69 -17.23 -3.38 -5.41
C GLU A 69 -17.42 -1.88 -5.18
N LYS A 70 -16.66 -1.28 -4.26
CA LYS A 70 -16.88 0.10 -3.79
C LYS A 70 -15.99 1.15 -4.45
N GLN A 71 -14.78 0.78 -4.87
CA GLN A 71 -13.74 1.73 -5.31
C GLN A 71 -14.13 2.68 -6.46
N PHE A 72 -15.04 2.29 -7.35
CA PHE A 72 -15.46 3.11 -8.49
C PHE A 72 -16.70 3.96 -8.20
N GLN A 73 -17.30 3.82 -7.01
CA GLN A 73 -18.51 4.56 -6.64
C GLN A 73 -18.19 6.00 -6.19
N VAL A 74 -16.93 6.27 -5.83
CA VAL A 74 -16.43 7.58 -5.39
C VAL A 74 -15.02 7.83 -5.94
N ASN A 75 -14.59 9.09 -6.01
CA ASN A 75 -13.31 9.49 -6.62
C ASN A 75 -12.19 9.82 -5.63
N PHE A 76 -12.42 9.60 -4.33
CA PHE A 76 -11.47 9.91 -3.26
C PHE A 76 -10.81 8.66 -2.66
N ILE A 77 -11.11 7.46 -3.19
CA ILE A 77 -10.50 6.19 -2.77
C ILE A 77 -9.43 5.77 -3.78
N GLN A 78 -8.29 5.30 -3.28
CA GLN A 78 -7.28 4.66 -4.10
C GLN A 78 -7.79 3.30 -4.59
N GLN A 79 -7.84 3.14 -5.91
CA GLN A 79 -8.35 1.93 -6.54
C GLN A 79 -7.37 0.77 -6.41
N ASN A 80 -7.89 -0.46 -6.27
CA ASN A 80 -7.16 -1.71 -6.33
C ASN A 80 -6.04 -1.84 -5.28
N PHE A 81 -6.11 -1.06 -4.20
CA PHE A 81 -4.99 -0.94 -3.25
C PHE A 81 -5.42 -0.78 -1.79
N PRO A 82 -6.02 -1.80 -1.16
CA PRO A 82 -6.34 -1.77 0.26
C PRO A 82 -5.10 -2.11 1.12
N ALA A 83 -5.10 -1.60 2.33
CA ALA A 83 -4.25 -2.00 3.44
C ALA A 83 -5.06 -2.78 4.46
N ILE A 84 -4.44 -3.78 5.09
CA ILE A 84 -5.08 -4.68 6.04
C ILE A 84 -4.21 -4.78 7.29
N ALA A 85 -4.82 -4.49 8.43
CA ALA A 85 -4.29 -4.77 9.75
C ALA A 85 -4.92 -6.06 10.28
N ASP A 86 -4.13 -7.15 10.25
CA ASP A 86 -4.47 -8.50 10.70
C ASP A 86 -3.73 -8.89 11.99
N GLU A 87 -3.79 -10.16 12.43
CA GLU A 87 -3.14 -10.63 13.67
C GLU A 87 -1.61 -10.51 13.64
N ARG A 88 -1.00 -10.31 12.47
CA ARG A 88 0.44 -10.07 12.38
C ARG A 88 0.78 -8.64 12.80
N THR A 89 -0.08 -7.69 12.48
CA THR A 89 0.06 -6.27 12.87
C THR A 89 0.29 -6.10 14.36
N SER A 90 -0.40 -6.87 15.20
CA SER A 90 -0.24 -6.78 16.67
C SER A 90 1.09 -7.32 17.17
N ARG A 91 1.76 -8.17 16.37
CA ARG A 91 3.01 -8.84 16.73
C ARG A 91 4.23 -8.03 16.33
N ASP A 92 4.23 -7.47 15.12
CA ASP A 92 5.40 -6.79 14.55
C ASP A 92 5.12 -5.37 14.02
N GLY A 93 3.88 -4.87 14.15
CA GLY A 93 3.51 -3.52 13.74
C GLY A 93 3.41 -3.31 12.23
N THR A 94 3.55 -4.36 11.42
CA THR A 94 3.50 -4.29 9.96
C THR A 94 2.08 -4.42 9.41
N ILE A 95 1.81 -3.85 8.23
CA ILE A 95 0.52 -3.95 7.54
C ILE A 95 0.64 -4.74 6.24
N LEU A 96 -0.43 -5.40 5.83
CA LEU A 96 -0.54 -6.00 4.51
C LEU A 96 -1.14 -5.00 3.53
N MET A 97 -0.35 -4.48 2.61
CA MET A 97 -0.90 -3.77 1.44
C MET A 97 -1.10 -4.77 0.31
N GLN A 98 -2.23 -4.71 -0.37
CA GLN A 98 -2.51 -5.57 -1.51
C GLN A 98 -2.66 -4.74 -2.78
N CYS A 99 -2.18 -5.22 -3.92
CA CYS A 99 -2.38 -4.58 -5.23
C CYS A 99 -3.10 -5.52 -6.18
N TYR A 100 -4.29 -5.15 -6.65
CA TYR A 100 -4.98 -5.93 -7.68
C TYR A 100 -4.48 -5.54 -9.07
N LYS A 101 -3.99 -6.53 -9.82
CA LYS A 101 -3.51 -6.35 -11.19
C LYS A 101 -4.48 -7.00 -12.14
N LYS A 102 -5.34 -6.17 -12.74
CA LYS A 102 -6.37 -6.57 -13.69
C LYS A 102 -5.74 -7.09 -14.99
N ASP A 103 -6.37 -8.08 -15.62
CA ASP A 103 -6.04 -8.46 -17.00
C ASP A 103 -6.49 -7.38 -17.99
N LEU A 104 -5.54 -6.87 -18.77
CA LEU A 104 -5.77 -5.88 -19.84
C LEU A 104 -5.65 -6.50 -21.24
N GLY A 105 -5.52 -7.83 -21.36
CA GLY A 105 -5.29 -8.53 -22.62
C GLY A 105 -3.83 -8.46 -23.11
N GLU A 106 -3.59 -8.86 -24.35
CA GLU A 106 -2.24 -8.93 -24.95
C GLU A 106 -1.53 -7.57 -24.92
N ASP A 107 -2.26 -6.47 -25.10
CA ASP A 107 -1.73 -5.09 -25.08
C ASP A 107 -1.17 -4.65 -23.70
N GLY A 108 -1.39 -5.44 -22.65
CA GLY A 108 -0.88 -5.20 -21.30
C GLY A 108 0.32 -6.06 -20.91
N GLU A 109 0.87 -6.90 -21.80
CA GLU A 109 2.04 -7.72 -21.49
C GLU A 109 3.33 -6.88 -21.57
N LEU A 110 4.01 -6.76 -20.43
CA LEU A 110 5.30 -6.08 -20.36
C LEU A 110 6.37 -7.10 -19.96
N GLU A 111 7.30 -7.36 -20.86
CA GLU A 111 8.41 -8.27 -20.66
C GLU A 111 9.67 -7.52 -20.17
N PHE A 112 10.27 -8.02 -19.09
CA PHE A 112 11.44 -7.45 -18.45
C PHE A 112 12.52 -8.50 -18.24
N PRO A 113 13.56 -8.60 -19.08
CA PRO A 113 14.68 -9.48 -18.82
C PRO A 113 15.44 -9.08 -17.52
N PRO A 114 15.85 -10.03 -16.66
CA PRO A 114 15.71 -11.48 -16.77
C PRO A 114 14.41 -12.06 -16.16
N TYR A 115 13.51 -11.20 -15.68
CA TYR A 115 12.31 -11.59 -14.92
C TYR A 115 11.15 -12.13 -15.77
N GLY A 116 11.16 -11.87 -17.09
CA GLY A 116 10.06 -12.22 -17.99
C GLY A 116 8.89 -11.25 -17.87
N ILE A 117 7.66 -11.73 -18.12
CA ILE A 117 6.45 -10.89 -18.05
C ILE A 117 6.15 -10.55 -16.58
N LEU A 118 5.99 -9.26 -16.30
CA LEU A 118 5.61 -8.77 -14.97
C LEU A 118 4.35 -7.89 -15.02
N PRO A 119 3.48 -7.97 -14.00
CA PRO A 119 3.50 -8.95 -12.92
C PRO A 119 3.11 -10.36 -13.44
N LYS A 120 3.61 -11.44 -12.82
CA LYS A 120 3.59 -12.81 -13.37
C LYS A 120 2.19 -13.37 -13.68
N GLU A 121 1.26 -13.10 -12.78
CA GLU A 121 -0.15 -13.49 -12.84
C GLU A 121 -1.06 -12.27 -12.98
N ARG A 122 -2.19 -12.46 -13.66
CA ARG A 122 -3.21 -11.43 -13.90
C ARG A 122 -4.50 -11.78 -13.17
N ASP A 123 -5.36 -10.77 -13.05
CA ASP A 123 -6.60 -10.83 -12.26
C ASP A 123 -6.38 -11.39 -10.86
N THR A 124 -5.29 -10.92 -10.24
CA THR A 124 -4.81 -11.43 -8.97
C THR A 124 -4.38 -10.30 -8.04
N TRP A 125 -4.34 -10.62 -6.75
CA TRP A 125 -3.87 -9.74 -5.69
C TRP A 125 -2.42 -10.03 -5.37
N TYR A 126 -1.60 -8.98 -5.35
CA TYR A 126 -0.21 -9.05 -4.93
C TYR A 126 -0.03 -8.48 -3.54
N ASP A 127 0.57 -9.28 -2.66
CA ASP A 127 0.68 -8.98 -1.24
C ASP A 127 2.03 -8.35 -0.88
N PHE A 128 2.01 -7.19 -0.23
CA PHE A 128 3.20 -6.51 0.28
C PHE A 128 3.02 -6.27 1.78
N ARG A 129 3.66 -7.11 2.59
CA ARG A 129 3.77 -6.87 4.04
C ARG A 129 4.85 -5.84 4.29
N ILE A 130 4.52 -4.72 4.94
CA ILE A 130 5.43 -3.57 5.02
C ILE A 130 5.36 -2.86 6.37
N ASP A 131 6.38 -2.07 6.70
CA ASP A 131 6.27 -1.02 7.72
C ASP A 131 5.23 0.04 7.25
N PRO A 132 4.26 0.43 8.09
CA PRO A 132 3.25 1.43 7.74
C PRO A 132 3.82 2.76 7.20
N LYS A 133 4.99 3.19 7.68
CA LYS A 133 5.70 4.41 7.20
C LYS A 133 6.11 4.34 5.74
N GLY A 134 6.17 3.13 5.19
CA GLY A 134 6.43 2.90 3.77
C GLY A 134 5.17 3.00 2.91
N SER A 135 3.97 2.99 3.48
CA SER A 135 2.71 2.84 2.73
C SER A 135 2.54 3.86 1.61
N PHE A 136 2.75 5.14 1.89
CA PHE A 136 2.70 6.20 0.88
C PHE A 136 3.70 5.97 -0.27
N ARG A 137 4.91 5.52 0.04
CA ARG A 137 5.96 5.25 -0.96
C ARG A 137 5.57 4.08 -1.86
N LEU A 138 5.04 3.00 -1.28
CA LEU A 138 4.57 1.87 -2.07
C LEU A 138 3.37 2.27 -2.95
N THR A 139 2.41 3.04 -2.41
CA THR A 139 1.29 3.58 -3.19
C THR A 139 1.80 4.44 -4.36
N ALA A 140 2.75 5.34 -4.12
CA ALA A 140 3.32 6.21 -5.14
C ALA A 140 4.09 5.42 -6.21
N ALA A 141 4.90 4.44 -5.79
CA ALA A 141 5.61 3.56 -6.71
C ALA A 141 4.62 2.82 -7.64
N LEU A 142 3.59 2.19 -7.08
CA LEU A 142 2.67 1.33 -7.84
C LEU A 142 1.65 2.07 -8.72
N PHE A 143 1.36 3.35 -8.45
CA PHE A 143 0.30 4.10 -9.15
C PHE A 143 0.73 5.42 -9.80
N ALA A 144 1.91 5.94 -9.46
CA ALA A 144 2.39 7.22 -9.99
C ALA A 144 3.75 7.09 -10.71
N THR A 145 4.29 5.87 -10.81
CA THR A 145 5.54 5.60 -11.51
C THR A 145 5.28 4.63 -12.66
N GLU A 146 6.04 4.79 -13.75
CA GLU A 146 5.88 3.96 -14.93
C GLU A 146 6.20 2.48 -14.65
N PRO A 147 5.44 1.55 -15.23
CA PRO A 147 5.64 0.11 -15.02
C PRO A 147 7.06 -0.38 -15.31
N ASP A 148 7.75 0.20 -16.29
CA ASP A 148 9.10 -0.21 -16.68
C ASP A 148 10.17 0.10 -15.63
N VAL A 149 9.89 1.06 -14.75
CA VAL A 149 10.75 1.40 -13.62
C VAL A 149 10.46 0.51 -12.42
N ILE A 150 9.18 0.36 -12.09
CA ILE A 150 8.78 -0.26 -10.82
C ILE A 150 8.54 -1.76 -10.90
N TYR A 151 8.10 -2.31 -12.05
CA TYR A 151 7.80 -3.74 -12.11
C TYR A 151 9.02 -4.63 -11.90
N PRO A 152 10.18 -4.36 -12.53
CA PRO A 152 11.39 -5.15 -12.27
C PRO A 152 11.79 -5.16 -10.79
N THR A 153 11.57 -4.05 -10.08
CA THR A 153 11.92 -3.91 -8.67
C THR A 153 10.90 -4.57 -7.75
N ASP A 154 9.64 -4.13 -7.80
CA ASP A 154 8.61 -4.49 -6.83
C ASP A 154 7.98 -5.88 -7.10
N PHE A 155 8.01 -6.36 -8.35
CA PHE A 155 7.53 -7.71 -8.70
C PHE A 155 8.69 -8.64 -9.07
N GLY A 156 9.68 -8.17 -9.82
CA GLY A 156 10.81 -9.00 -10.28
C GLY A 156 11.79 -9.34 -9.16
N ARG A 157 12.15 -8.37 -8.32
CA ARG A 157 13.08 -8.51 -7.19
C ARG A 157 12.39 -8.63 -5.84
N LYS A 158 11.08 -8.88 -5.84
CA LYS A 158 10.29 -8.93 -4.60
C LYS A 158 10.87 -9.85 -3.54
N GLU A 159 11.28 -11.06 -3.95
CA GLU A 159 11.88 -12.05 -3.05
C GLU A 159 13.23 -11.57 -2.47
N GLU A 160 14.06 -10.90 -3.28
CA GLU A 160 15.34 -10.32 -2.82
C GLU A 160 15.13 -9.15 -1.84
N LEU A 161 14.08 -8.38 -2.06
CA LEU A 161 13.74 -7.18 -1.28
C LEU A 161 12.84 -7.48 -0.08
N THR A 162 12.50 -8.74 0.14
CA THR A 162 11.72 -9.20 1.29
C THR A 162 12.66 -9.85 2.31
N ASP A 163 12.57 -9.42 3.57
CA ASP A 163 13.41 -9.97 4.62
C ASP A 163 13.02 -11.41 5.02
N GLU A 164 13.80 -12.02 5.93
CA GLU A 164 13.55 -13.38 6.42
C GLU A 164 12.21 -13.54 7.15
N TYR A 165 11.58 -12.44 7.58
CA TYR A 165 10.27 -12.42 8.20
C TYR A 165 9.15 -12.20 7.18
N GLY A 166 9.44 -12.03 5.90
CA GLY A 166 8.45 -11.78 4.87
C GLY A 166 8.02 -10.31 4.77
N VAL A 167 8.80 -9.36 5.31
CA VAL A 167 8.52 -7.91 5.23
C VAL A 167 9.28 -7.32 4.04
N PHE A 168 8.56 -6.69 3.13
CA PHE A 168 9.10 -6.05 1.94
C PHE A 168 9.73 -4.69 2.28
N ASN A 169 11.00 -4.53 1.95
CA ASN A 169 11.78 -3.34 2.25
C ASN A 169 11.59 -2.25 1.17
N ILE A 170 10.56 -1.43 1.37
CA ILE A 170 10.21 -0.33 0.46
C ILE A 170 11.36 0.68 0.28
N ILE A 171 12.17 0.91 1.31
CA ILE A 171 13.30 1.85 1.22
C ILE A 171 14.36 1.31 0.27
N ALA A 172 14.69 0.02 0.38
CA ALA A 172 15.62 -0.64 -0.52
C ALA A 172 15.07 -0.67 -1.96
N ALA A 173 13.78 -0.97 -2.14
CA ALA A 173 13.11 -0.94 -3.43
C ALA A 173 13.20 0.45 -4.09
N ASN A 174 12.85 1.52 -3.37
CA ASN A 174 12.94 2.89 -3.89
C ASN A 174 14.37 3.29 -4.27
N ARG A 175 15.37 2.89 -3.47
CA ARG A 175 16.79 3.16 -3.78
C ARG A 175 17.30 2.36 -4.98
N ALA A 176 16.73 1.19 -5.24
CA ALA A 176 17.11 0.38 -6.40
C ALA A 176 16.68 1.03 -7.71
N VAL A 177 15.52 1.70 -7.70
CA VAL A 177 15.01 2.46 -8.85
C VAL A 177 15.91 3.66 -9.21
N GLY A 178 16.44 4.38 -8.22
CA GLY A 178 17.23 5.60 -8.43
C GLY A 178 18.70 5.42 -8.85
N ARG A 179 19.20 4.18 -9.03
CA ARG A 179 20.64 3.96 -9.33
C ARG A 179 21.04 4.17 -10.79
N ASP A 180 20.10 4.23 -11.74
CA ASP A 180 20.41 4.45 -13.16
C ASP A 180 19.65 5.61 -13.83
N THR A 181 18.63 6.19 -13.19
CA THR A 181 17.97 7.45 -13.59
C THR A 181 17.32 8.08 -12.36
N TYR A 182 17.40 9.41 -12.21
CA TYR A 182 16.62 10.09 -11.17
C TYR A 182 15.14 9.86 -11.44
N SER A 183 14.46 9.17 -10.53
CA SER A 183 13.02 8.98 -10.65
C SER A 183 12.29 10.32 -10.49
N ALA A 184 11.12 10.49 -11.11
CA ALA A 184 10.28 11.66 -10.88
C ALA A 184 9.97 11.89 -9.38
N PHE A 185 10.02 10.81 -8.59
CA PHE A 185 9.92 10.85 -7.14
C PHE A 185 11.15 11.47 -6.45
N GLU A 186 12.37 11.15 -6.89
CA GLU A 186 13.58 11.82 -6.37
C GLU A 186 13.57 13.31 -6.70
N CYS A 187 13.10 13.70 -7.88
CA CYS A 187 12.90 15.11 -8.22
C CYS A 187 11.90 15.80 -7.27
N LEU A 188 10.75 15.17 -6.99
CA LEU A 188 9.73 15.71 -6.08
C LEU A 188 10.17 15.70 -4.60
N TYR A 189 10.95 14.70 -4.20
CA TYR A 189 11.51 14.59 -2.84
C TYR A 189 12.60 15.63 -2.60
N LEU A 190 13.53 15.80 -3.55
CA LEU A 190 14.55 16.85 -3.51
C LEU A 190 13.89 18.24 -3.45
N GLN A 191 12.86 18.48 -4.26
CA GLN A 191 12.13 19.75 -4.28
C GLN A 191 11.39 20.06 -2.96
N ARG A 192 11.05 19.04 -2.15
CA ARG A 192 10.38 19.21 -0.85
C ARG A 192 11.35 19.27 0.34
N HIS A 193 12.61 18.85 0.15
CA HIS A 193 13.60 18.67 1.21
C HIS A 193 14.92 19.42 0.98
N GLU A 194 14.99 20.35 0.01
CA GLU A 194 16.14 21.24 -0.21
C GLU A 194 16.53 22.06 1.05
N ASP A 195 15.61 22.26 2.01
CA ASP A 195 15.85 23.09 3.20
C ASP A 195 16.14 22.32 4.51
N THR A 196 16.12 20.99 4.55
CA THR A 196 16.21 20.26 5.85
C THR A 196 17.58 19.68 6.22
N GLY A 197 18.54 19.60 5.30
CA GLY A 197 19.93 19.23 5.63
C GLY A 197 20.13 17.88 6.35
N ILE A 198 19.17 16.96 6.30
CA ILE A 198 19.24 15.68 7.01
C ILE A 198 19.85 14.61 6.10
N TRP A 199 21.17 14.70 5.89
CA TRP A 199 21.97 13.63 5.30
C TRP A 199 23.36 13.57 5.94
N GLU A 200 23.44 13.34 7.25
CA GLU A 200 24.65 12.82 7.88
C GLU A 200 24.29 11.83 8.99
N ARG A 201 24.23 10.53 8.62
CA ARG A 201 24.94 9.37 9.21
C ARG A 201 24.25 8.05 8.89
#